data_AF-A0AA92L5P3-F1
#
_entry.id   AF-A0AA92L5P3-F1
#
_cell.length_a   1.000
_cell.length_b   1.000
_cell.length_c   1.000
_cell.angle_alpha   90.00
_cell.angle_beta   90.00
_cell.angle_gamma   90.00
#
_symmetry.space_group_name_H-M   'P 1'
#
loop_
_entity.id
_entity.type
_entity.pdbx_description
1 polymer ?
#
loop_
_entity_poly.entity_id
_entity_poly.type
_entity_poly.pdbx_seq_one_letter_code
_entity_poly.pdbx_strand_id
1 'polypeptide(L)'
;MKSISLEEFKGFRPCWLETAEGARRLEEIGSRKKRWTAMDILDLPEDEVSAEDKIWAVTKAGLIEEQKLHEFACRCAEEALKLVEDPDPRSVAAIEAKRKWLKGEISDEELDAASAAASAAARAAASAAASAAARAAAWDVAWAAASAAASAAARDTAWDAAWDAARDAAWAAARAAARAAASAAAWAAVWDAARDAARAAAWAARDAARAAARDATRKKQVAILRELIID
;
A
#
# COMPACT_ATOMS: atom_id res chain seq x y z
N MET A 1 -51.86 -29.88 -15.96
CA MET A 1 -50.56 -29.26 -15.64
C MET A 1 -49.47 -30.22 -16.08
N LYS A 2 -48.44 -29.76 -16.77
CA LYS A 2 -47.31 -30.62 -17.15
C LYS A 2 -46.57 -31.06 -15.88
N SER A 3 -46.00 -32.25 -15.91
CA SER A 3 -45.22 -32.81 -14.79
C SER A 3 -44.01 -33.53 -15.34
N ILE A 4 -42.97 -33.67 -14.53
CA ILE A 4 -41.68 -34.26 -14.92
C ILE A 4 -41.23 -35.29 -13.87
N SER A 5 -40.56 -36.35 -14.32
CA SER A 5 -39.89 -37.31 -13.45
C SER A 5 -38.44 -36.89 -13.18
N LEU A 6 -37.84 -37.44 -12.12
CA LEU A 6 -36.44 -37.18 -11.78
C LEU A 6 -35.47 -37.50 -12.93
N GLU A 7 -35.69 -38.60 -13.65
CA GLU A 7 -34.84 -39.00 -14.77
C GLU A 7 -34.96 -38.05 -15.97
N GLU A 8 -36.19 -37.61 -16.30
CA GLU A 8 -36.41 -36.57 -17.32
C GLU A 8 -35.74 -35.25 -16.89
N PHE A 9 -35.77 -34.91 -15.60
CA PHE A 9 -35.15 -33.70 -15.06
C PHE A 9 -33.61 -33.73 -15.15
N LYS A 10 -32.98 -34.87 -14.85
CA LYS A 10 -31.53 -35.07 -15.03
C LYS A 10 -31.10 -34.89 -16.49
N GLY A 11 -31.99 -35.17 -17.45
CA GLY A 11 -31.75 -34.95 -18.87
C GLY A 11 -31.42 -33.50 -19.25
N PHE A 12 -31.85 -32.51 -18.46
CA PHE A 12 -31.50 -31.10 -18.65
C PHE A 12 -30.09 -30.74 -18.16
N ARG A 13 -29.37 -31.71 -17.59
CA ARG A 13 -28.01 -31.57 -17.04
C ARG A 13 -27.84 -30.34 -16.16
N PRO A 14 -28.58 -30.24 -15.04
CA PRO A 14 -28.34 -29.18 -14.08
C PRO A 14 -26.91 -29.23 -13.54
N CYS A 15 -26.35 -28.05 -13.21
CA CYS A 15 -25.03 -27.92 -12.59
C CYS A 15 -24.95 -28.64 -11.23
N TRP A 16 -26.08 -28.91 -10.57
CA TRP A 16 -26.11 -29.73 -9.34
C TRP A 16 -25.57 -31.15 -9.53
N LEU A 17 -25.53 -31.67 -10.76
CA LEU A 17 -24.93 -32.97 -11.07
C LEU A 17 -23.40 -32.94 -11.15
N GLU A 18 -22.77 -31.76 -11.20
CA GLU A 18 -21.31 -31.62 -11.28
C GLU A 18 -20.63 -31.95 -9.95
N THR A 19 -21.37 -31.90 -8.84
CA THR A 19 -20.87 -32.24 -7.50
C THR A 19 -21.60 -33.47 -6.97
N ALA A 20 -20.87 -34.35 -6.27
CA ALA A 20 -21.45 -35.55 -5.65
C ALA A 20 -22.51 -35.18 -4.59
N GLU A 21 -22.32 -34.07 -3.89
CA GLU A 21 -23.26 -33.56 -2.89
C GLU A 21 -24.55 -33.04 -3.54
N GLY A 22 -24.46 -32.23 -4.60
CA GLY A 22 -25.61 -31.74 -5.34
C GLY A 22 -26.40 -32.88 -5.99
N ALA A 23 -25.72 -33.86 -6.58
CA ALA A 23 -26.35 -35.03 -7.18
C ALA A 23 -27.12 -35.86 -6.14
N ARG A 24 -26.53 -36.06 -4.95
CA ARG A 24 -27.19 -36.76 -3.84
C ARG A 24 -28.42 -36.00 -3.33
N ARG A 25 -28.34 -34.67 -3.18
CA ARG A 25 -29.48 -33.83 -2.76
C ARG A 25 -30.61 -33.88 -3.79
N LEU A 26 -30.27 -33.82 -5.08
CA LEU A 26 -31.25 -33.95 -6.15
C LEU A 26 -31.94 -35.33 -6.14
N GLU A 27 -31.18 -36.39 -5.88
CA GLU A 27 -31.73 -37.75 -5.75
C GLU A 27 -32.65 -37.88 -4.53
N GLU A 28 -32.21 -37.35 -3.38
CA GLU A 28 -32.96 -37.37 -2.14
C GLU A 28 -34.30 -36.64 -2.29
N ILE A 29 -34.28 -35.42 -2.85
CA ILE A 29 -35.49 -34.64 -3.10
C ILE A 29 -36.33 -35.33 -4.17
N GLY A 30 -35.75 -35.66 -5.30
CA GLY A 30 -36.44 -36.22 -6.46
C GLY A 30 -37.11 -37.57 -6.18
N SER A 31 -36.54 -38.40 -5.30
CA SER A 31 -37.11 -39.71 -4.91
C SER A 31 -38.37 -39.61 -4.06
N ARG A 32 -38.65 -38.45 -3.43
CA ARG A 32 -39.85 -38.23 -2.61
C ARG A 32 -41.14 -38.33 -3.41
N LYS A 33 -41.09 -38.05 -4.72
CA LYS A 33 -42.28 -38.07 -5.60
C LYS A 33 -41.94 -38.59 -7.00
N LYS A 34 -42.78 -39.48 -7.54
CA LYS A 34 -42.58 -40.05 -8.88
C LYS A 34 -42.70 -39.02 -10.02
N ARG A 35 -43.56 -38.02 -9.86
CA ARG A 35 -43.74 -36.91 -10.82
C ARG A 35 -43.91 -35.60 -10.07
N TRP A 36 -43.18 -34.59 -10.52
CA TRP A 36 -43.14 -33.24 -9.98
C TRP A 36 -43.89 -32.27 -10.89
N THR A 37 -44.75 -31.43 -10.33
CA THR A 37 -45.35 -30.29 -11.02
C THR A 37 -44.58 -29.01 -10.71
N ALA A 38 -44.85 -27.93 -11.47
CA ALA A 38 -44.25 -26.63 -11.18
C ALA A 38 -44.52 -26.17 -9.73
N MET A 39 -45.75 -26.36 -9.23
CA MET A 39 -46.11 -25.98 -7.86
C MET A 39 -45.39 -26.84 -6.83
N ASP A 40 -45.27 -28.15 -7.05
CA ASP A 40 -44.51 -29.02 -6.13
C ASP A 40 -43.05 -28.57 -5.95
N ILE A 41 -42.44 -28.05 -7.02
CA ILE A 41 -41.06 -27.54 -6.98
C ILE A 41 -40.99 -26.18 -6.28
N LEU A 42 -41.96 -25.30 -6.52
CA LEU A 42 -42.02 -23.97 -5.89
C LEU A 42 -42.33 -24.06 -4.39
N ASP A 43 -43.15 -25.02 -3.98
CA ASP A 43 -43.55 -25.26 -2.60
C ASP A 43 -42.46 -25.97 -1.78
N LEU A 44 -41.34 -26.36 -2.40
CA LEU A 44 -40.21 -26.90 -1.65
C LEU A 44 -39.73 -25.87 -0.62
N PRO A 45 -39.35 -26.29 0.59
CA PRO A 45 -38.81 -25.38 1.61
C PRO A 45 -37.55 -24.64 1.12
N GLU A 46 -37.40 -23.37 1.51
CA GLU A 46 -36.26 -22.52 1.12
C GLU A 46 -34.92 -22.95 1.74
N ASP A 47 -34.95 -23.63 2.89
CA ASP A 47 -33.76 -24.22 3.52
C ASP A 47 -33.23 -25.44 2.76
N GLU A 48 -34.09 -26.11 2.00
CA GLU A 48 -33.70 -27.28 1.19
C GLU A 48 -33.23 -26.89 -0.21
N VAL A 49 -33.95 -25.98 -0.86
CA VAL A 49 -33.71 -25.54 -2.25
C VAL A 49 -33.79 -24.02 -2.33
N SER A 50 -32.79 -23.38 -2.94
CA SER A 50 -32.76 -21.94 -3.10
C SER A 50 -33.84 -21.46 -4.09
N ALA A 51 -34.24 -20.18 -3.98
CA ALA A 51 -35.19 -19.59 -4.93
C ALA A 51 -34.66 -19.61 -6.38
N GLU A 52 -33.35 -19.43 -6.57
CA GLU A 52 -32.68 -19.52 -7.87
C GLU A 52 -32.86 -20.90 -8.49
N ASP A 53 -32.60 -21.96 -7.70
CA ASP A 53 -32.71 -23.34 -8.16
C ASP A 53 -34.16 -23.71 -8.50
N LYS A 54 -35.13 -23.24 -7.72
CA LYS A 54 -36.56 -23.42 -8.00
C LYS A 54 -36.97 -22.76 -9.33
N ILE A 55 -36.54 -21.51 -9.55
CA ILE A 55 -36.83 -20.78 -10.80
C ILE A 55 -36.18 -21.49 -11.98
N TRP A 56 -34.93 -21.94 -11.85
CA TRP A 56 -34.25 -22.69 -12.90
C TRP A 56 -35.01 -23.97 -13.25
N ALA A 57 -35.39 -24.76 -12.24
CA ALA A 57 -36.08 -26.03 -12.41
C ALA A 57 -37.42 -25.87 -13.13
N VAL A 58 -38.21 -24.87 -12.74
CA VAL A 58 -39.55 -24.64 -13.28
C VAL A 58 -39.52 -24.07 -14.70
N THR A 59 -38.53 -23.23 -15.01
CA THR A 59 -38.39 -22.60 -16.34
C THR A 59 -37.78 -23.55 -17.37
N LYS A 60 -36.82 -24.39 -17.00
CA LYS A 60 -36.17 -25.34 -17.93
C LYS A 60 -36.97 -26.60 -18.21
N ALA A 61 -37.75 -27.09 -17.24
CA ALA A 61 -38.50 -28.35 -17.39
C ALA A 61 -39.76 -28.22 -18.27
N GLY A 62 -40.00 -27.05 -18.90
CA GLY A 62 -41.18 -26.81 -19.75
C GLY A 62 -42.51 -27.02 -19.03
N LEU A 63 -42.51 -26.93 -17.69
CA LEU A 63 -43.67 -27.17 -16.84
C LEU A 63 -44.70 -26.04 -16.94
N ILE A 64 -44.23 -24.84 -17.28
CA ILE A 64 -45.03 -23.65 -17.55
C ILE A 64 -45.21 -23.49 -19.07
N GLU A 65 -46.36 -22.97 -19.47
CA GLU A 65 -46.64 -22.56 -20.86
C GLU A 65 -45.70 -21.42 -21.29
N GLU A 66 -45.22 -21.45 -22.54
CA GLU A 66 -44.23 -20.50 -23.07
C GLU A 66 -44.70 -19.03 -22.99
N GLN A 67 -45.98 -18.77 -23.26
CA GLN A 67 -46.57 -17.43 -23.12
C GLN A 67 -46.48 -16.90 -21.68
N LYS A 68 -46.72 -17.75 -20.67
CA LYS A 68 -46.62 -17.39 -19.24
C LYS A 68 -45.17 -17.20 -18.80
N LEU A 69 -44.24 -17.98 -19.37
CA LEU A 69 -42.80 -17.79 -19.14
C LEU A 69 -42.31 -16.43 -19.66
N HIS A 70 -42.75 -16.03 -20.86
CA HIS A 70 -42.42 -14.72 -21.41
C HIS A 70 -43.04 -13.57 -20.61
N GLU A 71 -44.29 -13.70 -20.18
CA GLU A 71 -44.93 -12.70 -19.30
C GLU A 71 -44.19 -12.59 -17.95
N PHE A 72 -43.81 -13.72 -17.35
CA PHE A 72 -42.99 -13.75 -16.13
C PHE A 72 -41.65 -13.02 -16.34
N ALA A 73 -40.94 -13.31 -17.44
CA ALA A 73 -39.69 -12.64 -17.76
C ALA A 73 -39.84 -11.13 -17.93
N CYS A 74 -40.92 -10.67 -18.59
CA CYS A 74 -41.21 -9.24 -18.73
C CYS A 74 -41.45 -8.57 -17.37
N ARG A 75 -42.22 -9.21 -16.48
CA ARG A 75 -42.46 -8.68 -15.13
C ARG A 75 -41.19 -8.62 -14.29
N CYS A 76 -40.34 -9.64 -14.36
CA CYS A 76 -39.04 -9.62 -13.70
C CYS A 76 -38.16 -8.47 -14.21
N ALA A 77 -38.15 -8.24 -15.53
CA ALA A 77 -37.41 -7.13 -16.11
C ALA A 77 -37.98 -5.77 -15.69
N GLU A 78 -39.30 -5.61 -15.61
CA GLU A 78 -39.96 -4.39 -15.11
C GLU A 78 -39.63 -4.11 -13.64
N GLU A 79 -39.68 -5.12 -12.77
CA GLU A 79 -39.27 -4.96 -11.36
C GLU A 79 -37.80 -4.56 -11.24
N ALA A 80 -36.93 -5.14 -12.07
CA ALA A 80 -35.52 -4.75 -12.10
C ALA A 80 -35.33 -3.29 -12.56
N LEU A 81 -36.10 -2.84 -13.57
CA LEU A 81 -36.03 -1.46 -14.05
C LEU A 81 -36.51 -0.44 -13.01
N LYS A 82 -37.44 -0.80 -12.12
CA LYS A 82 -37.87 0.09 -11.02
C LYS A 82 -36.75 0.40 -10.02
N LEU A 83 -35.73 -0.45 -9.95
CA LEU A 83 -34.56 -0.23 -9.08
C LEU A 83 -33.54 0.73 -9.71
N VAL A 84 -33.70 1.07 -10.98
CA VAL A 84 -32.81 1.97 -11.73
C VAL A 84 -33.45 3.35 -11.80
N GLU A 85 -32.71 4.38 -11.37
CA GLU A 85 -33.21 5.77 -11.33
C GLU A 85 -33.47 6.34 -12.74
N ASP A 86 -32.59 6.04 -13.70
CA ASP A 86 -32.73 6.44 -15.11
C ASP A 86 -32.52 5.20 -16.02
N PRO A 87 -33.57 4.39 -16.26
CA PRO A 87 -33.46 3.18 -17.06
C PRO A 87 -33.21 3.52 -18.54
N ASP A 88 -32.28 2.80 -19.18
CA ASP A 88 -31.99 2.99 -20.59
C ASP A 88 -33.27 2.82 -21.44
N PRO A 89 -33.65 3.81 -22.28
CA PRO A 89 -34.86 3.75 -23.10
C PRO A 89 -34.95 2.52 -23.99
N ARG A 90 -33.81 1.94 -24.39
CA ARG A 90 -33.75 0.73 -25.22
C ARG A 90 -34.17 -0.51 -24.44
N SER A 91 -33.88 -0.56 -23.14
CA SER A 91 -34.33 -1.65 -22.25
C SER A 91 -35.84 -1.60 -22.05
N VAL A 92 -36.41 -0.41 -21.88
CA VAL A 92 -37.87 -0.20 -21.81
C VAL A 92 -38.53 -0.60 -23.13
N ALA A 93 -37.99 -0.13 -24.26
CA ALA A 93 -38.50 -0.45 -25.59
C ALA A 93 -38.45 -1.95 -25.90
N ALA A 94 -37.44 -2.68 -25.42
CA ALA A 94 -37.36 -4.13 -25.61
C ALA A 94 -38.45 -4.89 -24.84
N ILE A 95 -38.80 -4.46 -23.61
CA ILE A 95 -39.90 -5.06 -22.85
C ILE A 95 -41.24 -4.76 -23.52
N GLU A 96 -41.45 -3.51 -23.96
CA GLU A 96 -42.66 -3.13 -24.70
C GLU A 96 -42.81 -3.93 -26.00
N ALA A 97 -41.72 -4.09 -26.76
CA ALA A 97 -41.69 -4.92 -27.96
C ALA A 97 -42.06 -6.37 -27.62
N LYS A 98 -41.47 -6.97 -26.57
CA LYS A 98 -41.80 -8.34 -26.17
C LYS A 98 -43.27 -8.51 -25.78
N ARG A 99 -43.87 -7.53 -25.10
CA ARG A 99 -45.32 -7.54 -24.78
C ARG A 99 -46.21 -7.39 -26.01
N LYS A 100 -45.84 -6.56 -26.99
CA LYS A 100 -46.56 -6.43 -28.27
C LYS A 100 -46.46 -7.72 -29.09
N TRP A 101 -45.30 -8.37 -29.08
CA TRP A 101 -45.11 -9.67 -29.72
C TRP A 101 -45.99 -10.76 -29.12
N LEU A 102 -46.14 -10.79 -27.78
CA LEU A 102 -47.07 -11.70 -27.10
C LEU A 102 -48.54 -11.49 -27.47
N LYS A 103 -48.90 -10.30 -27.96
CA LYS A 103 -50.23 -9.96 -28.50
C LYS A 103 -50.35 -10.23 -30.01
N GLY A 104 -49.25 -10.59 -30.68
CA GLY A 104 -49.18 -10.76 -32.13
C GLY A 104 -49.17 -9.44 -32.92
N GLU A 105 -48.81 -8.32 -32.29
CA GLU A 105 -48.84 -6.98 -32.90
C GLU A 105 -47.56 -6.63 -33.68
N ILE A 106 -46.44 -7.33 -33.42
CA ILE A 106 -45.15 -7.11 -34.08
C ILE A 106 -44.56 -8.44 -34.57
N SER A 107 -43.72 -8.39 -35.59
CA SER A 107 -43.08 -9.60 -36.15
C SER A 107 -41.89 -10.08 -35.30
N ASP A 108 -41.42 -11.30 -35.57
CA ASP A 108 -40.21 -11.85 -34.96
C ASP A 108 -38.99 -10.96 -35.26
N GLU A 109 -38.89 -10.42 -36.49
CA GLU A 109 -37.80 -9.55 -36.90
C GLU A 109 -37.79 -8.21 -36.14
N GLU A 110 -38.95 -7.63 -35.89
CA GLU A 110 -39.08 -6.39 -35.10
C GLU A 110 -38.69 -6.61 -33.63
N LEU A 111 -39.05 -7.79 -33.08
CA LEU A 111 -38.65 -8.18 -31.74
C LEU A 111 -37.12 -8.39 -31.64
N ASP A 112 -36.54 -9.08 -32.62
CA ASP A 112 -35.09 -9.35 -32.67
C ASP A 112 -34.29 -8.05 -32.80
N ALA A 113 -34.78 -7.09 -33.61
CA ALA A 113 -34.16 -5.77 -33.71
C ALA A 113 -34.15 -5.02 -32.37
N ALA A 114 -35.26 -5.04 -31.63
CA ALA A 114 -35.35 -4.42 -30.31
C ALA A 114 -34.43 -5.09 -29.29
N SER A 115 -34.37 -6.42 -29.29
CA SER A 115 -33.47 -7.22 -28.45
C SER A 115 -32.00 -6.95 -28.74
N ALA A 116 -31.64 -6.86 -30.03
CA ALA A 116 -30.28 -6.54 -30.47
C ALA A 116 -29.87 -5.14 -30.02
N ALA A 117 -30.76 -4.15 -30.13
CA ALA A 117 -30.51 -2.78 -29.69
C ALA A 117 -30.28 -2.69 -28.17
N ALA A 118 -31.12 -3.35 -27.36
CA ALA A 118 -30.93 -3.42 -25.91
C ALA A 118 -29.62 -4.13 -25.54
N SER A 119 -29.32 -5.27 -26.19
CA SER A 119 -28.07 -6.00 -25.96
C SER A 119 -26.82 -5.19 -26.35
N ALA A 120 -26.90 -4.40 -27.42
CA ALA A 120 -25.81 -3.51 -27.82
C ALA A 120 -25.58 -2.38 -26.80
N ALA A 121 -26.66 -1.79 -26.26
CA ALA A 121 -26.57 -0.78 -25.21
C ALA A 121 -25.92 -1.34 -23.94
N ALA A 122 -26.35 -2.52 -23.48
CA ALA A 122 -25.78 -3.17 -22.31
C ALA A 122 -24.27 -3.45 -22.47
N ARG A 123 -23.86 -3.97 -23.64
CA ARG A 123 -22.43 -4.20 -23.94
C ARG A 123 -21.63 -2.91 -24.01
N ALA A 124 -22.20 -1.85 -24.60
CA ALA A 124 -21.55 -0.54 -24.66
C ALA A 124 -21.34 0.04 -23.26
N ALA A 125 -22.36 -0.02 -22.39
CA ALA A 125 -22.28 0.42 -21.00
C ALA A 125 -21.22 -0.37 -20.22
N ALA A 126 -21.22 -1.70 -20.34
CA ALA A 126 -20.22 -2.55 -19.69
C ALA A 126 -18.79 -2.25 -20.17
N SER A 127 -18.59 -2.06 -21.48
CA SER A 127 -17.29 -1.70 -22.05
C SER A 127 -16.83 -0.31 -21.61
N ALA A 128 -17.74 0.66 -21.53
CA ALA A 128 -17.46 2.01 -21.04
C ALA A 128 -17.04 1.97 -19.56
N ALA A 129 -17.78 1.23 -18.72
CA ALA A 129 -17.44 1.06 -17.31
C ALA A 129 -16.08 0.38 -17.12
N ALA A 130 -15.80 -0.71 -17.85
CA ALA A 130 -14.50 -1.37 -17.81
C ALA A 130 -13.36 -0.44 -18.25
N SER A 131 -13.58 0.35 -19.30
CA SER A 131 -12.61 1.33 -19.79
C SER A 131 -12.39 2.48 -18.79
N ALA A 132 -13.43 2.93 -18.10
CA ALA A 132 -13.33 3.94 -17.05
C ALA A 132 -12.53 3.41 -15.85
N ALA A 133 -12.83 2.20 -15.39
CA ALA A 133 -12.10 1.55 -14.31
C ALA A 133 -10.61 1.35 -14.65
N ALA A 134 -10.31 0.91 -15.89
CA ALA A 134 -8.93 0.75 -16.35
C ALA A 134 -8.17 2.09 -16.38
N ARG A 135 -8.83 3.18 -16.82
CA ARG A 135 -8.22 4.52 -16.81
C ARG A 135 -7.97 5.03 -15.40
N ALA A 136 -8.93 4.85 -14.49
CA ALA A 136 -8.77 5.24 -13.08
C ALA A 136 -7.56 4.51 -12.44
N ALA A 137 -7.49 3.19 -12.62
CA ALA A 137 -6.36 2.40 -12.12
C ALA A 137 -5.01 2.86 -12.72
N ALA A 138 -4.98 3.19 -14.03
CA ALA A 138 -3.77 3.72 -14.66
C ALA A 138 -3.34 5.08 -14.09
N TRP A 139 -4.30 5.97 -13.82
CA TRP A 139 -4.05 7.27 -13.18
C TRP A 139 -3.51 7.12 -11.76
N ASP A 140 -4.09 6.23 -10.95
CA ASP A 140 -3.64 5.97 -9.58
C ASP A 140 -2.20 5.44 -9.55
N VAL A 141 -1.88 4.49 -10.43
CA VAL A 141 -0.51 3.95 -10.55
C VAL A 141 0.47 5.05 -10.98
N ALA A 142 0.11 5.87 -11.97
CA ALA A 142 0.96 6.97 -12.42
C ALA A 142 1.20 8.00 -11.30
N TRP A 143 0.17 8.37 -10.55
CA TRP A 143 0.26 9.32 -9.45
C TRP A 143 1.12 8.78 -8.30
N ALA A 144 0.94 7.50 -7.94
CA ALA A 144 1.73 6.84 -6.91
C ALA A 144 3.22 6.79 -7.29
N ALA A 145 3.53 6.43 -8.54
CA ALA A 145 4.90 6.40 -9.05
C ALA A 145 5.55 7.79 -9.02
N ALA A 146 4.85 8.84 -9.47
CA ALA A 146 5.35 10.20 -9.44
C ALA A 146 5.61 10.69 -8.01
N SER A 147 4.69 10.40 -7.08
CA SER A 147 4.81 10.79 -5.67
C SER A 147 5.96 10.06 -4.96
N ALA A 148 6.16 8.78 -5.27
CA ALA A 148 7.28 8.00 -4.76
C ALA A 148 8.63 8.53 -5.26
N ALA A 149 8.73 8.85 -6.55
CA ALA A 149 9.93 9.41 -7.14
C ALA A 149 10.29 10.78 -6.52
N ALA A 150 9.30 11.67 -6.36
CA ALA A 150 9.50 12.96 -5.70
C ALA A 150 9.96 12.79 -4.24
N SER A 151 9.36 11.85 -3.50
CA SER A 151 9.74 11.57 -2.11
C SER A 151 11.14 10.97 -2.00
N ALA A 152 11.55 10.13 -2.95
CA ALA A 152 12.90 9.56 -2.98
C ALA A 152 13.94 10.67 -3.22
N ALA A 153 13.74 11.51 -4.24
CA ALA A 153 14.63 12.63 -4.53
C ALA A 153 14.78 13.60 -3.35
N ALA A 154 13.68 13.89 -2.64
CA ALA A 154 13.71 14.73 -1.45
C ALA A 154 14.51 14.09 -0.29
N ARG A 155 14.45 12.77 -0.13
CA ARG A 155 15.24 12.07 0.89
C ARG A 155 16.71 12.02 0.55
N ASP A 156 17.05 11.75 -0.71
CA ASP A 156 18.44 11.69 -1.16
C ASP A 156 19.14 13.04 -0.95
N THR A 157 18.50 14.13 -1.39
CA THR A 157 19.01 15.49 -1.17
C THR A 157 19.16 15.85 0.31
N ALA A 158 18.22 15.45 1.16
CA ALA A 158 18.31 15.66 2.60
C ALA A 158 19.45 14.84 3.23
N TRP A 159 19.67 13.61 2.76
CA TRP A 159 20.74 12.73 3.24
C TRP A 159 22.12 13.26 2.85
N ASP A 160 22.29 13.68 1.59
CA ASP A 160 23.52 14.31 1.10
C ASP A 160 23.86 15.57 1.90
N ALA A 161 22.88 16.44 2.11
CA ALA A 161 23.07 17.66 2.92
C ALA A 161 23.46 17.33 4.38
N ALA A 162 22.86 16.30 4.98
CA ALA A 162 23.21 15.87 6.32
C ALA A 162 24.64 15.30 6.40
N TRP A 163 25.06 14.54 5.39
CA TRP A 163 26.42 14.00 5.31
C TRP A 163 27.48 15.07 5.10
N ASP A 164 27.22 16.04 4.22
CA ASP A 164 28.13 17.16 4.00
C ASP A 164 28.29 17.99 5.28
N ALA A 165 27.18 18.30 5.97
CA ALA A 165 27.22 19.00 7.25
C ALA A 165 27.99 18.22 8.32
N ALA A 166 27.78 16.91 8.43
CA ALA A 166 28.50 16.06 9.38
C ALA A 166 30.01 16.01 9.07
N ARG A 167 30.38 15.91 7.79
CA ARG A 167 31.77 15.92 7.33
C ARG A 167 32.44 17.25 7.64
N ASP A 168 31.77 18.37 7.37
CA ASP A 168 32.29 19.71 7.64
C ASP A 168 32.49 19.95 9.14
N ALA A 169 31.55 19.51 9.97
CA ALA A 169 31.67 19.55 11.42
C ALA A 169 32.86 18.72 11.93
N ALA A 170 33.04 17.50 11.41
CA ALA A 170 34.16 16.63 11.76
C ALA A 170 35.51 17.27 11.39
N TRP A 171 35.63 17.84 10.18
CA TRP A 171 36.83 18.56 9.74
C TRP A 171 37.10 19.82 10.57
N ALA A 172 36.06 20.57 10.93
CA ALA A 172 36.20 21.74 11.80
C ALA A 172 36.71 21.34 13.19
N ALA A 173 36.15 20.29 13.78
CA ALA A 173 36.58 19.75 15.07
C ALA A 173 38.03 19.27 15.02
N ALA A 174 38.43 18.52 14.00
CA ALA A 174 39.81 18.05 13.83
C ALA A 174 40.81 19.21 13.71
N ARG A 175 40.48 20.24 12.92
CA ARG A 175 41.32 21.45 12.79
C ARG A 175 41.40 22.23 14.10
N ALA A 176 40.30 22.33 14.84
CA ALA A 176 40.27 23.01 16.14
C ALA A 176 41.18 22.27 17.15
N ALA A 177 41.06 20.94 17.23
CA ALA A 177 41.91 20.11 18.08
C ALA A 177 43.41 20.25 17.72
N ALA A 178 43.75 20.21 16.43
CA ALA A 178 45.13 20.39 15.97
C ALA A 178 45.71 21.77 16.36
N ARG A 179 44.93 22.85 16.19
CA ARG A 179 45.35 24.21 16.59
C ARG A 179 45.50 24.34 18.10
N ALA A 180 44.60 23.75 18.87
CA ALA A 180 44.68 23.73 20.33
C ALA A 180 45.94 22.99 20.80
N ALA A 181 46.24 21.83 20.23
CA ALA A 181 47.45 21.07 20.53
C ALA A 181 48.74 21.84 20.17
N ALA A 182 48.79 22.46 18.98
CA ALA A 182 49.92 23.28 18.56
C ALA A 182 50.13 24.49 19.48
N SER A 183 49.04 25.16 19.87
CA SER A 183 49.09 26.32 20.78
C SER A 183 49.56 25.89 22.17
N ALA A 184 49.06 24.77 22.70
CA ALA A 184 49.49 24.22 23.98
C ALA A 184 50.98 23.87 23.98
N ALA A 185 51.47 23.23 22.91
CA ALA A 185 52.89 22.91 22.76
C ALA A 185 53.76 24.18 22.68
N ALA A 186 53.33 25.20 21.95
CA ALA A 186 54.04 26.48 21.86
C ALA A 186 54.10 27.18 23.23
N TRP A 187 52.97 27.25 23.95
CA TRP A 187 52.94 27.80 25.29
C TRP A 187 53.84 27.03 26.26
N ALA A 188 53.80 25.70 26.23
CA ALA A 188 54.67 24.86 27.07
C ALA A 188 56.16 25.16 26.80
N ALA A 189 56.57 25.23 25.54
CA ALA A 189 57.95 25.54 25.16
C ALA A 189 58.39 26.93 25.65
N VAL A 190 57.53 27.95 25.53
CA VAL A 190 57.82 29.31 26.03
C VAL A 190 57.96 29.32 27.55
N TRP A 191 57.04 28.67 28.26
CA TRP A 191 57.10 28.56 29.72
C TRP A 191 58.33 27.79 30.20
N ASP A 192 58.72 26.71 29.51
CA ASP A 192 59.92 25.94 29.82
C ASP A 192 61.18 26.78 29.65
N ALA A 193 61.33 27.47 28.51
CA ALA A 193 62.45 28.36 28.26
C ALA A 193 62.55 29.50 29.29
N ALA A 194 61.42 30.11 29.67
CA ALA A 194 61.39 31.15 30.69
C ALA A 194 61.82 30.62 32.07
N ARG A 195 61.36 29.42 32.46
CA ARG A 195 61.75 28.77 33.71
C ARG A 195 63.22 28.41 33.74
N ASP A 196 63.76 27.90 32.63
CA ASP A 196 65.18 27.54 32.52
C ASP A 196 66.08 28.78 32.60
N ALA A 197 65.72 29.86 31.92
CA ALA A 197 66.43 31.14 32.02
C ALA A 197 66.39 31.71 33.45
N ALA A 198 65.23 31.68 34.11
CA ALA A 198 65.09 32.14 35.49
C ALA A 198 65.94 31.30 36.46
N ARG A 199 65.96 29.96 36.29
CA ARG A 199 66.83 29.07 37.07
C ARG A 199 68.30 29.40 36.82
N ALA A 200 68.73 29.53 35.56
CA ALA A 200 70.11 29.86 35.21
C ALA A 200 70.57 31.18 35.85
N ALA A 201 69.72 32.22 35.80
CA ALA A 201 69.99 33.51 36.45
C ALA A 201 70.12 33.36 37.98
N ALA A 202 69.26 32.57 38.62
CA ALA A 202 69.33 32.31 40.06
C ALA A 202 70.61 31.57 40.45
N TRP A 203 71.04 30.58 39.67
CA TRP A 203 72.31 29.88 39.87
C TRP A 203 73.50 30.84 39.73
N ALA A 204 73.53 31.66 38.68
CA ALA A 204 74.58 32.65 38.46
C ALA A 204 74.67 33.68 39.61
N ALA A 205 73.54 34.19 40.09
CA ALA A 205 73.49 35.12 41.22
C ALA A 205 74.02 34.48 42.51
N ARG A 206 73.65 33.21 42.78
CA ARG A 206 74.15 32.45 43.93
C ARG A 206 75.66 32.25 43.87
N ASP A 207 76.19 31.93 42.69
CA ASP A 207 77.62 31.72 42.52
C ASP A 207 78.42 33.03 42.62
N ALA A 208 77.90 34.12 42.08
CA ALA A 208 78.46 35.46 42.27
C ALA A 208 78.49 35.87 43.77
N ALA A 209 77.40 35.63 44.50
CA ALA A 209 77.36 35.91 45.95
C ALA A 209 78.37 35.06 46.73
N ARG A 210 78.53 33.78 46.38
CA ARG A 210 79.54 32.90 46.98
C ARG A 210 80.96 33.36 46.67
N ALA A 211 81.22 33.82 45.44
CA ALA A 211 82.52 34.36 45.06
C ALA A 211 82.85 35.61 45.89
N ALA A 212 81.92 36.56 45.98
CA ALA A 212 82.07 37.76 46.80
C ALA A 212 82.32 37.43 48.28
N ALA A 213 81.61 36.44 48.84
CA ALA A 213 81.82 35.99 50.21
C ALA A 213 83.20 35.35 50.44
N ARG A 214 83.70 34.57 49.47
CA ARG A 214 85.06 34.01 49.50
C ARG A 214 86.12 35.10 49.43
N ASP A 215 85.94 36.10 48.56
CA ASP A 215 86.86 37.23 48.45
C ASP A 215 86.90 38.08 49.72
N ALA A 216 85.74 38.34 50.33
CA ALA A 216 85.67 39.01 51.63
C ALA A 216 86.40 38.21 52.72
N THR A 217 86.21 36.89 52.75
CA THR A 217 86.91 36.01 53.70
C THR A 217 88.42 36.01 53.48
N ARG A 218 88.88 35.91 52.22
CA ARG A 218 90.30 35.96 51.87
C ARG A 218 90.93 37.31 52.26
N LYS A 219 90.24 38.43 52.02
CA LYS A 219 90.69 39.75 52.48
C LYS A 219 90.88 39.80 53.99
N LYS A 220 89.95 39.24 54.77
CA LYS A 220 90.09 39.11 56.24
C LYS A 220 91.28 38.22 56.62
N GLN A 221 91.46 37.07 55.96
CA GLN A 221 92.61 36.18 56.20
C GLN A 221 93.96 36.88 55.92
N VAL A 222 94.05 37.68 54.85
CA VAL A 222 95.25 38.48 54.55
C VAL A 222 95.51 39.55 55.61
N ALA A 223 94.45 40.20 56.14
CA ALA A 223 94.58 41.16 57.22
C ALA A 223 95.12 40.51 58.50
N ILE A 224 94.56 39.36 58.90
CA ILE A 224 95.02 38.56 60.05
C ILE A 224 96.49 38.13 59.87
N LEU A 225 96.87 37.65 58.67
CA LEU A 225 98.25 37.27 58.37
C LEU A 225 99.22 38.46 58.46
N ARG A 226 98.78 39.67 58.09
CA ARG A 226 99.60 40.89 58.24
C ARG A 226 99.82 41.25 59.70
N GLU A 227 98.80 41.13 60.56
CA GLU A 227 98.92 41.39 62.00
C GLU A 227 99.92 40.42 62.65
N LEU A 228 99.84 39.12 62.34
CA LEU A 228 100.72 38.07 62.88
C LEU A 228 102.20 38.18 62.46
N ILE A 229 102.55 38.94 61.42
CA ILE A 229 103.94 39.09 60.91
C ILE A 229 104.63 40.33 61.51
N ILE A 230 103.86 41.25 62.11
CA ILE A 230 104.36 42.52 62.67
C ILE A 230 104.63 42.42 64.19
N ASP A 231 104.10 41.40 64.87
CA ASP A 231 104.50 40.96 66.22
C ASP A 231 105.67 39.95 66.17
#